data_AF-A0A0B6YWZ0-F1
#
_entry.id   AF-A0A0B6YWZ0-F1
#
_cell.length_a   1.000
_cell.length_b   1.000
_cell.length_c   1.000
_cell.angle_alpha   90.00
_cell.angle_beta   90.00
_cell.angle_gamma   90.00
#
_symmetry.space_group_name_H-M   'P 1'
#
loop_
_entity.id
_entity.type
_entity.pdbx_description
1 polymer ?
#
loop_
_entity_poly.entity_id
_entity_poly.type
_entity_poly.pdbx_seq_one_letter_code
_entity_poly.pdbx_strand_id
1 'polypeptide(L)'
;HDYLKRTHKQTWGITLTETIWPTEAQSVWVEKSMSQGGYTMVFRIRMYCDHYYFTTKCDRYCKPDNSNTGHYTCDSVTGDKICLTG
;
A
#
# COMPACT_ATOMS: atom_id res chain seq x y z
N HIS A 1 -26.73 -32.84 20.12
CA HIS A 1 -26.81 -31.39 19.85
C HIS A 1 -25.40 -30.80 19.92
N ASP A 2 -24.62 -30.89 18.83
CA ASP A 2 -23.22 -30.38 18.80
C ASP A 2 -23.01 -29.53 17.54
N TYR A 3 -23.94 -28.60 17.31
CA TYR A 3 -24.04 -27.81 16.07
C TYR A 3 -23.34 -26.43 16.15
N LEU A 4 -22.69 -26.10 17.27
CA LEU A 4 -22.15 -24.75 17.52
C LEU A 4 -20.61 -24.67 17.55
N LYS A 5 -19.89 -25.79 17.38
CA LYS A 5 -18.41 -25.80 17.51
C LYS A 5 -17.62 -25.50 16.23
N ARG A 6 -18.25 -25.08 15.12
CA ARG A 6 -17.53 -24.80 13.85
C ARG A 6 -17.74 -23.42 13.24
N THR A 7 -18.30 -22.47 13.98
CA THR A 7 -18.50 -21.09 13.48
C THR A 7 -17.45 -20.09 13.97
N HIS A 8 -16.54 -20.50 14.86
CA HIS A 8 -15.27 -19.79 14.97
C HIS A 8 -14.44 -20.15 13.73
N LYS A 9 -14.82 -19.56 12.60
CA LYS A 9 -13.94 -19.40 11.44
C LYS A 9 -12.65 -18.84 12.02
N GLN A 10 -11.65 -19.70 12.24
CA GLN A 10 -10.28 -19.24 12.43
C GLN A 10 -10.07 -18.27 11.29
N THR A 11 -9.92 -16.99 11.62
CA THR A 11 -9.63 -15.94 10.67
C THR A 11 -8.38 -16.41 9.95
N TRP A 12 -8.57 -16.87 8.71
CA TRP A 12 -7.48 -17.20 7.82
C TRP A 12 -6.79 -15.87 7.55
N GLY A 13 -5.72 -15.60 8.30
CA GLY A 13 -4.82 -14.49 7.98
C GLY A 13 -3.89 -14.99 6.89
N ILE A 14 -3.88 -14.32 5.73
CA ILE A 14 -2.69 -14.37 4.88
C ILE A 14 -1.84 -13.17 5.22
N THR A 15 -0.54 -13.37 5.31
CA THR A 15 0.41 -12.26 5.37
C THR A 15 0.69 -11.82 3.95
N LEU A 16 0.35 -10.56 3.64
CA LEU A 16 0.72 -9.93 2.39
C LEU A 16 2.18 -9.48 2.49
N THR A 17 3.04 -10.04 1.64
CA THR A 17 4.46 -9.67 1.55
C THR A 17 4.78 -8.98 0.22
N GLU A 18 3.76 -8.41 -0.41
CA GLU A 18 3.90 -7.74 -1.70
C GLU A 18 4.64 -6.41 -1.57
N THR A 19 5.22 -5.94 -2.67
CA THR A 19 5.88 -4.64 -2.73
C THR A 19 4.89 -3.51 -2.48
N ILE A 20 5.23 -2.63 -1.54
CA ILE A 20 4.55 -1.35 -1.35
C ILE A 20 5.18 -0.34 -2.30
N TRP A 21 4.38 0.21 -3.20
CA TRP A 21 4.83 1.19 -4.19
C TRP A 21 4.76 2.62 -3.64
N PRO A 22 5.68 3.52 -4.03
CA PRO A 22 5.64 4.90 -3.57
C PRO A 22 4.38 5.66 -3.98
N THR A 23 3.79 5.33 -5.14
CA THR A 23 2.59 6.01 -5.65
C THR A 23 1.61 5.03 -6.29
N GLU A 24 0.34 5.46 -6.37
CA GLU A 24 -0.70 4.71 -7.08
C GLU A 24 -0.34 4.47 -8.56
N ALA A 25 0.23 5.48 -9.23
CA ALA A 25 0.60 5.41 -10.65
C ALA A 25 1.68 4.36 -10.94
N GLN A 26 2.54 4.05 -9.96
CA GLN A 26 3.56 3.01 -10.07
C GLN A 26 3.06 1.64 -9.60
N SER A 27 1.93 1.60 -8.87
CA SER A 27 1.43 0.37 -8.27
C SER A 27 0.86 -0.60 -9.30
N VAL A 28 1.20 -1.88 -9.14
CA VAL A 28 0.73 -2.96 -10.01
C VAL A 28 -0.23 -3.89 -9.28
N TRP A 29 -1.23 -4.40 -10.00
CA TRP A 29 -2.13 -5.43 -9.49
C TRP A 29 -1.43 -6.78 -9.39
N VAL A 30 -1.54 -7.41 -8.24
CA VAL A 30 -1.04 -8.75 -7.94
C VAL A 30 -2.24 -9.64 -7.62
N GLU A 31 -2.31 -10.79 -8.27
CA GLU A 31 -3.35 -11.80 -7.99
C GLU A 31 -2.92 -12.70 -6.84
N LYS A 32 -3.80 -12.83 -5.85
CA LYS A 32 -3.64 -13.71 -4.70
C LYS A 32 -4.74 -14.75 -4.73
N SER A 33 -4.38 -15.96 -4.39
CA SER A 33 -5.33 -17.05 -4.18
C SER A 33 -5.13 -17.61 -2.78
N MET A 34 -6.23 -18.08 -2.21
CA MET A 34 -6.20 -18.79 -0.96
C MET A 34 -7.19 -19.94 -0.96
N SER A 35 -6.72 -21.07 -0.45
CA SER A 35 -7.48 -22.31 -0.41
C SER A 35 -7.52 -22.83 1.01
N GLN A 36 -8.72 -23.14 1.50
CA GLN A 36 -8.92 -23.80 2.78
C GLN A 36 -10.01 -24.86 2.63
N GLY A 37 -9.64 -26.12 2.91
CA GLY A 37 -10.52 -27.25 2.60
C GLY A 37 -10.82 -27.31 1.10
N GLY A 38 -12.10 -27.33 0.74
CA GLY A 38 -12.56 -27.35 -0.65
C GLY A 38 -12.92 -25.97 -1.25
N TYR A 39 -12.65 -24.88 -0.54
CA TYR A 39 -12.97 -23.53 -1.01
C TYR A 39 -11.70 -22.80 -1.44
N THR A 40 -11.79 -22.09 -2.57
CA THR A 40 -10.73 -21.22 -3.08
C THR A 40 -11.29 -19.82 -3.30
N MET A 41 -10.60 -18.81 -2.76
CA MET A 41 -10.87 -17.40 -3.05
C MET A 41 -9.69 -16.84 -3.84
N VAL A 42 -9.99 -16.18 -4.96
CA VAL A 42 -9.01 -15.48 -5.79
C VAL A 42 -9.39 -14.01 -5.80
N PHE A 43 -8.41 -13.14 -5.58
CA PHE A 43 -8.60 -11.70 -5.54
C PHE A 43 -7.34 -10.99 -6.03
N ARG A 44 -7.46 -9.71 -6.35
CA ARG A 44 -6.35 -8.87 -6.78
C ARG A 44 -6.14 -7.75 -5.79
N ILE A 45 -4.88 -7.48 -5.48
CA ILE A 45 -4.47 -6.39 -4.60
C ILE A 45 -3.40 -5.55 -5.28
N ARG A 46 -3.29 -4.30 -4.88
CA ARG A 46 -2.12 -3.47 -5.12
C ARG A 46 -1.88 -2.64 -3.87
N MET A 47 -0.62 -2.44 -3.51
CA MET A 47 -0.22 -1.75 -2.29
C MET A 47 0.60 -0.53 -2.66
N TYR A 48 0.23 0.63 -2.13
CA TYR A 48 0.94 1.89 -2.34
C TYR A 48 0.73 2.83 -1.16
N CYS A 49 1.59 3.83 -1.04
CA CYS A 49 1.53 4.81 0.04
C CYS A 49 0.37 5.80 -0.08
N ASP A 50 -0.08 6.30 1.06
CA ASP A 50 -1.02 7.41 1.12
C ASP A 50 -0.44 8.68 0.50
N HIS A 51 -1.33 9.61 0.16
CA HIS A 51 -0.94 10.83 -0.52
C HIS A 51 0.14 11.61 0.25
N TYR A 52 1.17 12.06 -0.47
CA TYR A 52 2.37 12.73 0.05
C TYR A 52 3.30 11.87 0.91
N TYR A 53 3.04 10.58 1.07
CA TYR A 53 3.98 9.65 1.68
C TYR A 53 4.67 8.81 0.61
N PHE A 54 5.97 8.64 0.75
CA PHE A 54 6.82 7.95 -0.23
C PHE A 54 7.69 6.90 0.45
N THR A 55 8.59 6.28 -0.34
CA THR A 55 9.41 5.10 0.00
C THR A 55 8.63 3.79 0.05
N THR A 56 9.34 2.68 0.17
CA THR A 56 8.76 1.34 0.37
C THR A 56 8.14 1.15 1.76
N LYS A 57 8.32 2.12 2.68
CA LYS A 57 7.78 2.07 4.05
C LYS A 57 6.70 3.12 4.31
N CYS A 58 6.42 4.00 3.35
CA CYS A 58 5.46 5.11 3.51
C CYS A 58 5.76 6.00 4.72
N ASP A 59 7.04 6.18 5.04
CA ASP A 59 7.52 6.90 6.23
C ASP A 59 8.04 8.30 5.91
N ARG A 60 8.17 8.64 4.62
CA ARG A 60 8.66 9.94 4.17
C ARG A 60 7.53 10.82 3.66
N TYR A 61 7.15 11.82 4.46
CA TYR A 61 6.17 12.83 4.06
C TYR A 61 6.83 13.96 3.24
N CYS A 62 6.27 14.25 2.07
CA CYS A 62 6.60 15.41 1.26
C CYS A 62 5.36 15.92 0.51
N LYS A 63 4.90 17.11 0.89
CA LYS A 63 3.87 17.83 0.14
C LYS A 63 4.54 18.96 -0.63
N PRO A 64 4.39 19.03 -1.97
CA PRO A 64 4.91 20.14 -2.76
C PRO A 64 4.40 21.48 -2.23
N ASP A 65 5.29 22.46 -2.20
CA ASP A 65 4.99 23.83 -1.79
C ASP A 65 5.63 24.77 -2.80
N ASN A 66 4.87 25.77 -3.24
CA ASN A 66 5.36 26.82 -4.13
C ASN A 66 4.95 28.20 -3.61
N SER A 67 4.93 28.36 -2.30
CA SER A 67 4.67 29.61 -1.59
C SER A 67 5.98 30.27 -1.15
N ASN A 68 5.91 31.49 -0.63
CA ASN A 68 7.08 32.23 -0.16
C ASN A 68 7.87 31.51 0.97
N THR A 69 7.27 30.52 1.62
CA THR A 69 7.91 29.71 2.67
C THR A 69 8.53 28.41 2.16
N GLY A 70 8.34 28.07 0.88
CA GLY A 70 8.88 26.87 0.27
C GLY A 70 8.60 26.82 -1.23
N HIS A 71 9.66 26.69 -2.03
CA HIS A 71 9.61 26.51 -3.48
C HIS A 71 10.24 25.17 -3.87
N TYR A 72 9.48 24.08 -3.73
CA TYR A 72 9.97 22.74 -4.03
C TYR A 72 8.84 21.80 -4.47
N THR A 73 9.21 20.84 -5.31
CA THR A 73 8.41 19.64 -5.60
C THR A 73 8.95 18.45 -4.82
N CYS A 74 8.27 17.32 -4.90
CA CYS A 74 8.68 16.08 -4.24
C CYS A 74 9.08 15.04 -5.29
N ASP A 75 10.19 14.36 -5.08
CA ASP A 75 10.54 13.18 -5.86
C ASP A 75 9.48 12.10 -5.68
N SER A 76 8.97 11.56 -6.79
CA SER A 76 7.86 10.60 -6.78
C SER A 76 8.21 9.23 -6.17
N VAL A 77 9.49 8.91 -5.96
CA VAL A 77 9.96 7.62 -5.45
C VAL A 77 10.48 7.78 -4.03
N THR A 78 11.38 8.74 -3.80
CA THR A 78 12.06 8.93 -2.52
C THR A 78 11.31 9.88 -1.59
N GLY A 79 10.45 10.76 -2.12
CA GLY A 79 9.83 11.84 -1.37
C GLY A 79 10.81 12.94 -0.97
N ASP A 80 11.95 13.05 -1.65
CA ASP A 80 12.90 14.14 -1.42
C ASP A 80 12.40 15.46 -1.98
N LYS A 81 12.72 16.55 -1.29
CA LYS A 81 12.39 17.91 -1.74
C LYS A 81 13.33 18.29 -2.87
N ILE A 82 12.76 18.61 -4.03
CA ILE A 82 13.47 19.11 -5.20
C ILE A 82 13.16 20.61 -5.29
N CYS A 83 14.14 21.45 -4.99
CA CYS A 83 13.96 22.90 -5.06
C CYS A 83 13.67 23.35 -6.49
N LEU A 84 12.69 24.24 -6.65
CA LEU A 84 12.42 24.90 -7.91
C LEU A 84 13.45 26.01 -8.13
N THR A 85 13.86 26.22 -9.39
CA THR A 85 14.74 27.33 -9.75
C THR A 85 14.00 28.65 -9.61
N GLY A 86 14.63 29.63 -8.96
CA GLY A 86 14.15 31.01 -8.84
C GLY A 86 14.69 31.92 -9.92
#